data_AF-T1CPR6-F1
#
_entry.id   AF-T1CPR6-F1
#
_cell.length_a   1.000
_cell.length_b   1.000
_cell.length_c   1.000
_cell.angle_alpha   90.00
_cell.angle_beta   90.00
_cell.angle_gamma   90.00
#
_symmetry.space_group_name_H-M   'P 1'
#
loop_
_entity.id
_entity.type
_entity.pdbx_description
1 polymer ?
#
loop_
_entity_poly.entity_id
_entity_poly.type
_entity_poly.pdbx_seq_one_letter_code
_entity_poly.pdbx_strand_id
1 'polypeptide(L)' 'MQAKLCQDNSKALMSNPNKALANWLLRKILKLKAGELATLEKLENLGFDSVIINKEKQGIYNIDIMPMNSYEEFILKN' A
#
# COMPACT_ATOMS: atom_id res chain seq x y z
N MET A 1 0.44 13.07 7.64
CA MET A 1 0.19 12.98 6.19
C MET A 1 -1.31 13.05 5.99
N GLN A 2 -1.81 13.81 5.02
CA GLN A 2 -3.22 13.73 4.62
C GLN A 2 -3.33 12.80 3.41
N ALA A 3 -4.45 12.10 3.26
CA ALA A 3 -4.74 11.28 2.10
C ALA A 3 -6.23 11.34 1.76
N LYS A 4 -6.58 11.08 0.50
CA LYS A 4 -7.96 11.03 0.04
C LYS A 4 -8.17 9.89 -0.94
N LEU A 5 -9.40 9.37 -0.95
CA LEU A 5 -9.91 8.54 -2.04
C LEU A 5 -10.34 9.45 -3.21
N CYS A 6 -10.09 9.02 -4.44
CA CYS A 6 -10.41 9.77 -5.65
C CYS A 6 -10.60 8.87 -6.87
N GLN A 7 -10.88 9.49 -8.02
CA GLN A 7 -11.25 8.86 -9.30
C GLN A 7 -12.57 8.09 -9.26
N ASP A 8 -13.01 7.61 -10.42
CA ASP A 8 -14.26 6.86 -10.56
C ASP A 8 -14.26 5.66 -9.61
N ASN A 9 -15.38 5.51 -8.89
CA ASN A 9 -15.58 4.49 -7.87
C ASN A 9 -14.58 4.52 -6.70
N SER A 10 -13.99 5.69 -6.40
CA SER A 10 -13.02 5.86 -5.30
C SER A 10 -11.81 4.92 -5.38
N LYS A 11 -11.44 4.50 -6.59
CA LYS A 11 -10.44 3.45 -6.85
C LYS A 11 -8.99 3.87 -6.56
N ALA A 12 -8.72 5.17 -6.36
CA ALA A 12 -7.38 5.67 -6.09
C ALA A 12 -7.25 6.26 -4.69
N LEU A 13 -6.13 5.93 -4.03
CA LEU A 13 -5.70 6.54 -2.77
C LEU A 13 -4.50 7.46 -3.04
N MET A 14 -4.63 8.75 -2.72
CA MET A 14 -3.59 9.75 -2.95
C MET A 14 -3.21 10.47 -1.67
N SER A 15 -1.91 10.62 -1.39
CA SER A 15 -1.42 11.45 -0.29
C SER A 15 -1.32 12.92 -0.68
N ASN A 16 -1.30 13.82 0.32
CA ASN A 16 -0.89 15.21 0.16
C ASN A 16 0.31 15.47 1.11
N PRO A 17 1.52 15.72 0.56
CA PRO A 17 1.87 15.84 -0.86
C PRO A 17 1.74 14.51 -1.63
N ASN A 18 1.45 14.58 -2.94
CA ASN A 18 1.22 13.40 -3.80
C ASN A 18 2.38 12.39 -3.79
N LYS A 19 3.61 12.84 -3.49
CA LYS A 19 4.79 11.97 -3.45
C LYS A 19 4.97 11.22 -2.12
N ALA A 20 4.24 11.57 -1.06
CA ALA A 20 4.49 11.00 0.27
C ALA A 20 4.23 9.49 0.33
N LEU A 21 3.07 9.04 -0.16
CA LEU A 21 2.73 7.61 -0.21
C LEU A 21 3.66 6.85 -1.17
N ALA A 22 3.94 7.42 -2.34
CA ALA A 22 4.87 6.82 -3.31
C ALA A 22 6.29 6.68 -2.75
N ASN A 23 6.78 7.66 -1.98
CA ASN A 23 8.11 7.58 -1.35
C ASN A 23 8.14 6.52 -0.24
N TRP A 24 7.09 6.42 0.56
CA TRP A 24 6.98 5.35 1.57
C TRP A 24 7.00 3.97 0.88
N LEU A 25 6.11 3.75 -0.08
CA LEU A 25 5.99 2.45 -0.74
C LEU A 25 7.24 2.10 -1.59
N LEU A 26 7.62 2.95 -2.55
CA LEU A 26 8.65 2.60 -3.53
C LEU A 26 10.06 2.64 -2.94
N ARG A 27 10.35 3.57 -2.01
CA ARG A 27 11.71 3.81 -1.54
C ARG A 27 12.00 3.20 -0.18
N LYS A 28 11.03 3.19 0.75
CA LYS A 28 11.24 2.63 2.09
C LYS A 28 10.89 1.14 2.14
N ILE A 29 9.71 0.80 1.63
CA ILE A 29 9.16 -0.56 1.70
C ILE A 29 9.80 -1.45 0.62
N LEU A 30 9.65 -1.08 -0.66
CA LEU A 30 10.16 -1.88 -1.78
C LEU A 30 11.66 -1.67 -2.07
N LYS A 31 12.26 -0.62 -1.50
CA LYS A 31 13.68 -0.26 -1.67
C LYS A 31 14.14 -0.23 -3.14
N LEU A 32 13.28 0.26 -4.02
CA LEU A 32 13.56 0.34 -5.46
C LEU A 32 14.48 1.54 -5.76
N LYS A 33 15.42 1.35 -6.68
CA LYS A 33 16.18 2.44 -7.30
C LYS A 33 15.29 3.22 -8.28
N ALA A 34 15.74 4.41 -8.67
CA ALA A 34 15.06 5.16 -9.73
C ALA A 34 15.12 4.36 -11.05
N GLY A 35 13.96 4.17 -11.70
CA GLY A 35 13.85 3.37 -12.92
C GLY A 35 13.77 1.85 -12.72
N GLU A 36 13.90 1.35 -11.49
CA GLU A 36 13.75 -0.08 -11.19
C GLU A 36 12.26 -0.47 -11.19
N LEU A 37 11.93 -1.56 -11.90
CA LEU A 37 10.58 -2.11 -11.95
C LEU A 37 10.23 -2.82 -10.63
N ALA A 38 9.01 -2.60 -10.15
CA ALA A 38 8.41 -3.44 -9.14
C ALA A 38 7.87 -4.71 -9.83
N THR A 39 8.35 -5.88 -9.41
CA THR A 39 7.95 -7.18 -9.96
C THR A 39 7.32 -8.04 -8.88
N LEU A 40 6.48 -9.00 -9.27
CA LEU A 40 5.90 -9.99 -8.33
C LEU A 40 7.00 -10.78 -7.61
N GLU A 41 8.02 -11.25 -8.35
CA GLU A 41 9.20 -11.93 -7.78
C GLU A 41 9.87 -11.10 -6.67
N LYS A 42 9.92 -9.77 -6.80
CA LYS A 42 10.48 -8.91 -5.75
C LYS A 42 9.58 -8.84 -4.52
N LEU A 43 8.26 -8.79 -4.70
CA LEU A 43 7.28 -8.83 -3.60
C LEU A 43 7.36 -10.17 -2.85
N GLU A 44 7.44 -11.28 -3.58
CA GLU A 44 7.63 -12.63 -3.03
C GLU A 44 8.93 -12.72 -2.21
N ASN A 45 10.04 -12.23 -2.77
CA ASN A 45 11.33 -12.19 -2.06
C ASN A 45 11.32 -11.31 -0.81
N LEU A 46 10.48 -10.27 -0.78
CA LEU A 46 10.30 -9.39 0.37
C LEU A 46 9.27 -9.93 1.37
N GLY A 47 8.45 -10.91 0.98
CA GLY A 47 7.48 -11.60 1.84
C GLY A 47 6.17 -10.85 2.05
N PHE A 48 5.81 -9.90 1.18
CA PHE A 48 4.55 -9.15 1.26
C PHE A 48 4.07 -8.70 -0.13
N ASP A 49 2.76 -8.63 -0.31
CA ASP A 49 2.09 -8.25 -1.58
C ASP A 49 0.95 -7.24 -1.39
N SER A 50 0.58 -6.96 -0.14
CA SER A 50 -0.61 -6.22 0.20
C SER A 50 -0.35 -5.24 1.34
N VAL A 51 -1.26 -4.29 1.48
CA VAL A 51 -1.29 -3.35 2.61
C VAL A 51 -2.60 -3.51 3.35
N ILE A 52 -2.57 -3.30 4.66
CA ILE A 52 -3.75 -3.17 5.48
C ILE A 52 -3.99 -1.69 5.78
N ILE A 53 -5.26 -1.26 5.72
CA ILE A 53 -5.67 0.07 6.16
C ILE A 53 -6.64 -0.08 7.32
N ASN A 54 -6.22 0.35 8.50
CA ASN A 54 -7.02 0.26 9.73
C ASN A 54 -7.54 1.64 10.12
N LYS A 55 -8.82 1.72 10.49
CA LYS A 55 -9.40 2.95 11.06
C LYS A 55 -9.15 2.97 12.56
N GLU A 56 -8.33 3.91 13.02
CA GLU A 56 -8.06 4.10 14.44
C GLU A 56 -9.18 4.92 15.10
N LYS A 57 -9.57 6.02 14.44
CA LYS A 57 -10.64 6.92 14.85
C LYS A 57 -11.15 7.73 13.68
N GLN A 58 -12.13 8.60 13.91
CA GLN A 58 -12.70 9.41 12.84
C GLN A 58 -11.62 10.26 12.16
N GLY A 59 -11.48 10.08 10.85
CA GLY A 59 -10.51 10.79 10.03
C GLY A 59 -9.05 10.36 10.20
N ILE A 60 -8.75 9.36 11.04
CA ILE A 60 -7.39 8.87 11.30
C ILE A 60 -7.31 7.39 10.98
N TYR A 61 -6.38 7.06 10.10
CA TYR A 61 -6.15 5.72 9.58
C TYR A 61 -4.66 5.40 9.64
N ASN A 62 -4.37 4.13 9.85
CA ASN A 62 -3.04 3.56 9.74
C ASN A 62 -2.95 2.72 8.48
N ILE A 63 -1.76 2.68 7.88
CA ILE A 63 -1.43 1.83 6.74
C ILE A 63 -0.14 1.08 7.06
N ASP A 64 -0.14 -0.23 6.83
CA ASP A 64 1.04 -1.08 6.99
C ASP A 64 1.08 -2.19 5.94
N ILE A 65 2.24 -2.81 5.77
CA ILE A 65 2.39 -3.99 4.92
C ILE A 65 1.78 -5.23 5.58
N MET A 66 1.30 -6.16 4.76
CA MET A 66 0.79 -7.45 5.22
C MET A 66 1.60 -8.60 4.62
N PRO A 67 1.80 -9.72 5.33
CA PRO A 67 2.47 -10.89 4.79
C PRO A 67 1.89 -11.34 3.45
N MET A 68 2.72 -11.98 2.63
CA MET A 68 2.32 -12.56 1.35
C MET A 68 1.02 -13.36 1.48
N ASN A 69 0.11 -13.21 0.50
CA ASN A 69 -1.21 -13.83 0.42
C ASN A 69 -2.25 -13.37 1.46
N SER A 70 -1.98 -12.31 2.23
CA SER A 70 -2.93 -11.84 3.26
C SER A 70 -4.25 -11.34 2.66
N TYR A 71 -4.23 -10.77 1.46
CA TYR A 71 -5.45 -10.31 0.80
C TYR A 71 -6.32 -11.49 0.35
N GLU A 72 -5.70 -12.51 -0.23
CA GLU A 72 -6.35 -13.76 -0.65
C GLU A 72 -6.98 -14.45 0.55
N GLU A 73 -6.25 -14.56 1.66
CA GLU A 73 -6.82 -15.08 2.90
C GLU A 73 -8.00 -14.26 3.42
N PHE A 74 -7.94 -12.94 3.31
CA PHE A 74 -9.02 -12.04 3.73
C PHE A 74 -10.28 -12.27 2.91
N ILE A 75 -10.18 -12.37 1.58
CA ILE A 75 -11.36 -12.57 0.72
C ILE A 75 -11.92 -14.00 0.80
N LEU A 76 -11.12 -14.99 1.18
CA LEU A 76 -11.58 -16.38 1.36
C LEU A 76 -12.29 -16.62 2.70
N LYS A 77 -12.04 -15.77 3.71
CA LYS A 77 -12.68 -15.83 5.03
C LYS A 77 -14.02 -15.08 5.10
N ASN A 78 -14.38 -14.38 4.03
CA ASN A 78 -15.64 -13.63 3.89
C ASN A 78 -16.57 -14.31 2.89
#